data_AF-A0A537M207-F1
#
_entry.id   AF-A0A537M207-F1
#
_cell.length_a   1.000
_cell.length_b   1.000
_cell.length_c   1.000
_cell.angle_alpha   90.00
_cell.angle_beta   90.00
_cell.angle_gamma   90.00
#
_symmetry.space_group_name_H-M   'P 1'
#
loop_
_entity.id
_entity.type
_entity.pdbx_description
1 polymer ?
#
loop_
_entity_poly.entity_id
_entity_poly.type
_entity_poly.pdbx_seq_one_letter_code
_entity_poly.pdbx_strand_id
1 'polypeptide(L)'
;MKTHRTLLTIVAAIFVSMLGADPPNAEQANSRLSPRALQEIAQLEAEIDRIEAQTIKRLAAPPDNQIQQIELLGKLMLYDKDLSVNRNEACAFCHMPETGFTGPVSELNRATGAYPGSVRTRFSDRKPQSHAYAPLSPVLHYNPGQGDLVGGNFWDMRATGRRLGNPAAEQAEGPPTNPVEMGLPDIACAVYRASQRPYRAMFESVWGTQSFAITWPGDVEEVCNQPGPPTASQPLPVRLSPIDRGRAGTTFDQMAQSIAGYEASDATSVTEMAVPAKTRYSPISPPATSALRPTRGFLTMRKIGLTHWVMPPIRKARHLSMAASAPLSSKGIC
;
A
#
# COMPACT_ATOMS: atom_id res chain seq x y z
N MET A 1 -25.77 -80.86 27.19
CA MET A 1 -25.92 -79.46 26.74
C MET A 1 -25.22 -78.56 27.77
N LYS A 2 -24.04 -78.04 27.43
CA LYS A 2 -23.18 -77.27 28.33
C LYS A 2 -23.58 -75.79 28.29
N THR A 3 -23.91 -75.24 29.45
CA THR A 3 -24.22 -73.82 29.67
C THR A 3 -22.92 -73.00 29.62
N HIS A 4 -22.76 -72.15 28.61
CA HIS A 4 -21.71 -71.13 28.57
C HIS A 4 -22.16 -69.90 29.36
N ARG A 5 -21.46 -69.63 30.46
CA ARG A 5 -21.51 -68.35 31.19
C ARG A 5 -20.61 -67.35 30.46
N THR A 6 -21.20 -66.29 29.92
CA THR A 6 -20.46 -65.18 29.31
C THR A 6 -19.90 -64.28 30.40
N LEU A 7 -18.58 -64.18 30.51
CA LEU A 7 -17.88 -63.22 31.36
C LEU A 7 -17.93 -61.85 30.67
N LEU A 8 -18.56 -60.86 31.32
CA LEU A 8 -18.57 -59.47 30.86
C LEU A 8 -17.33 -58.77 31.44
N THR A 9 -16.31 -58.55 30.64
CA THR A 9 -15.13 -57.75 31.01
C THR A 9 -15.46 -56.27 30.90
N ILE A 10 -15.56 -55.59 32.05
CA ILE A 10 -15.69 -54.14 32.14
C ILE A 10 -14.29 -53.53 31.89
N VAL A 11 -14.11 -52.89 30.73
CA VAL A 11 -12.94 -52.05 30.47
C VAL A 11 -13.24 -50.66 31.02
N ALA A 12 -12.58 -50.28 32.11
CA ALA A 12 -12.62 -48.93 32.65
C ALA A 12 -11.80 -48.00 31.73
N ALA A 13 -12.47 -47.14 30.98
CA ALA A 13 -11.83 -46.07 30.22
C ALA A 13 -11.44 -44.95 31.18
N ILE A 14 -10.13 -44.78 31.41
CA ILE A 14 -9.57 -43.64 32.13
C ILE A 14 -9.62 -42.44 31.18
N PHE A 15 -10.58 -41.54 31.40
CA PHE A 15 -10.57 -40.21 30.78
C PHE A 15 -9.55 -39.34 31.52
N VAL A 16 -8.39 -39.13 30.90
CA VAL A 16 -7.46 -38.08 31.30
C VAL A 16 -8.00 -36.77 30.73
N SER A 17 -8.58 -35.94 31.60
CA SER A 17 -8.93 -34.56 31.27
C SER A 17 -7.64 -33.75 31.11
N MET A 18 -7.11 -33.70 29.89
CA MET A 18 -6.13 -32.69 29.51
C MET A 18 -6.86 -31.34 29.52
N LEU A 19 -6.59 -30.52 30.52
CA LEU A 19 -6.86 -29.08 30.48
C LEU A 19 -6.10 -28.53 29.28
N GLY A 20 -6.80 -28.39 28.15
CA GLY A 20 -6.30 -27.68 27.00
C GLY A 20 -6.03 -26.24 27.41
N ALA A 21 -4.75 -25.87 27.41
CA ALA A 21 -4.39 -24.47 27.37
C ALA A 21 -4.91 -23.92 26.03
N ASP A 22 -5.80 -22.93 26.10
CA ASP A 22 -6.19 -22.16 24.92
C ASP A 22 -4.94 -21.64 24.20
N PRO A 23 -4.85 -21.73 22.86
CA PRO A 23 -3.69 -21.23 22.14
C PRO A 23 -3.58 -19.71 22.32
N PRO A 24 -2.39 -19.17 22.65
CA PRO A 24 -2.22 -17.75 22.88
C PRO A 24 -2.07 -17.01 21.54
N ASN A 25 -3.14 -16.90 20.74
CA ASN A 25 -3.00 -16.37 19.38
C ASN A 25 -3.91 -15.20 18.99
N ALA A 26 -4.74 -14.69 19.90
CA ALA A 26 -5.49 -13.44 19.66
C ALA A 26 -4.99 -12.27 20.53
N GLU A 27 -4.48 -12.55 21.74
CA GLU A 27 -4.19 -11.50 22.72
C GLU A 27 -2.78 -10.91 22.58
N GLN A 28 -1.80 -11.67 22.07
CA GLN A 28 -0.42 -11.20 21.91
C GLN A 28 -0.19 -10.33 20.66
N ALA A 29 -1.04 -10.46 19.63
CA ALA A 29 -0.92 -9.70 18.38
C ALA A 29 -1.18 -8.19 18.56
N ASN A 30 -1.97 -7.82 19.58
CA ASN A 30 -2.35 -6.43 19.88
C ASN A 30 -1.33 -5.68 20.75
N SER A 31 -0.22 -6.30 21.14
CA SER A 31 0.71 -5.71 22.14
C SER A 31 1.44 -4.43 21.67
N ARG A 32 1.46 -4.13 20.36
CA ARG A 32 2.08 -2.91 19.81
C ARG A 32 1.11 -1.77 19.49
N LEU A 33 -0.19 -2.04 19.34
CA LEU A 33 -1.17 -1.04 18.96
C LEU A 33 -1.97 -0.61 20.19
N SER A 34 -2.08 0.70 20.41
CA SER A 34 -2.92 1.21 21.50
C SER A 34 -4.41 0.90 21.20
N PRO A 35 -5.28 0.78 22.23
CA PRO A 35 -6.71 0.60 22.00
C PRO A 35 -7.33 1.68 21.09
N ARG A 36 -6.80 2.91 21.17
CA ARG A 36 -7.22 4.00 20.29
C ARG A 36 -6.73 3.81 18.85
N ALA A 37 -5.49 3.36 18.64
CA ALA A 37 -5.00 3.03 17.30
C ALA A 37 -5.86 1.92 16.66
N LEU A 38 -6.23 0.89 17.43
CA LEU A 38 -7.13 -0.17 16.96
C LEU A 38 -8.51 0.36 16.58
N GLN A 39 -9.05 1.31 17.35
CA GLN A 39 -10.32 1.96 17.04
C GLN A 39 -10.25 2.79 15.74
N GLU A 40 -9.20 3.60 15.57
CA GLU A 40 -8.99 4.42 14.36
C GLU A 40 -8.76 3.53 13.12
N ILE A 41 -8.02 2.43 13.26
CA ILE A 41 -7.83 1.41 12.22
C ILE A 41 -9.18 0.80 11.80
N ALA A 42 -10.02 0.40 12.75
CA ALA A 42 -11.32 -0.20 12.43
C ALA A 42 -12.25 0.79 11.71
N GLN A 43 -12.22 2.07 12.08
CA GLN A 43 -12.97 3.13 11.39
C GLN A 43 -12.47 3.33 9.96
N LEU A 44 -11.16 3.35 9.78
CA LEU A 44 -10.52 3.46 8.46
C LEU A 44 -10.87 2.28 7.56
N GLU A 45 -10.77 1.04 8.06
CA GLU A 45 -11.12 -0.16 7.29
C GLU A 45 -12.59 -0.13 6.83
N ALA A 46 -13.51 0.34 7.68
CA ALA A 46 -14.91 0.50 7.33
C ALA A 46 -15.14 1.60 6.26
N GLU A 47 -14.36 2.67 6.31
CA GLU A 47 -14.41 3.74 5.30
C GLU A 47 -13.88 3.26 3.94
N ILE A 48 -12.81 2.47 3.93
CA ILE A 48 -12.28 1.81 2.73
C ILE A 48 -13.36 0.91 2.10
N ASP A 49 -14.01 0.07 2.92
CA ASP A 49 -15.09 -0.82 2.45
C ASP A 49 -16.25 -0.03 1.84
N ARG A 50 -16.59 1.11 2.45
CA ARG A 50 -17.63 2.01 1.93
C ARG A 50 -17.24 2.59 0.57
N ILE A 51 -16.01 3.05 0.41
CA ILE A 51 -15.52 3.63 -0.85
C ILE A 51 -15.38 2.54 -1.94
N GLU A 52 -14.89 1.35 -1.60
CA GLU A 52 -14.82 0.20 -2.52
C GLU A 52 -16.23 -0.14 -3.02
N ALA A 53 -17.19 -0.32 -2.12
CA ALA A 53 -18.57 -0.65 -2.48
C ALA A 53 -19.23 0.43 -3.36
N GLN A 54 -18.93 1.72 -3.11
CA GLN A 54 -19.40 2.81 -3.97
C GLN A 54 -18.73 2.79 -5.35
N THR A 55 -17.44 2.47 -5.40
CA THR A 55 -16.67 2.42 -6.65
C THR A 55 -17.09 1.23 -7.50
N ILE A 56 -17.35 0.06 -6.90
CA ILE A 56 -17.89 -1.14 -7.57
C ILE A 56 -19.21 -0.83 -8.28
N LYS A 57 -20.10 -0.02 -7.69
CA LYS A 57 -21.36 0.37 -8.35
C LYS A 57 -21.15 1.09 -9.68
N ARG A 58 -20.00 1.76 -9.87
CA ARG A 58 -19.67 2.44 -11.14
C ARG A 58 -19.38 1.45 -12.27
N LEU A 59 -19.11 0.18 -11.98
CA LEU A 59 -18.94 -0.88 -12.99
C LEU A 59 -20.23 -1.15 -13.78
N ALA A 60 -21.41 -0.79 -13.26
CA ALA A 60 -22.68 -0.96 -13.97
C ALA A 60 -22.83 -0.02 -15.19
N ALA A 61 -22.10 1.11 -15.17
CA ALA A 61 -22.06 2.09 -16.25
C ALA A 61 -20.63 2.65 -16.34
N PRO A 62 -19.68 1.87 -16.87
CA PRO A 62 -18.30 2.31 -16.96
C PRO A 62 -18.18 3.52 -17.90
N PRO A 63 -17.17 4.39 -17.71
CA PRO A 63 -16.88 5.48 -18.64
C PRO A 63 -16.69 4.97 -20.07
N ASP A 64 -17.02 5.80 -21.05
CA ASP A 64 -16.97 5.48 -22.49
C ASP A 64 -15.59 5.67 -23.12
N ASN A 65 -14.62 6.22 -22.38
CA ASN A 65 -13.26 6.46 -22.84
C ASN A 65 -12.25 5.66 -22.00
N GLN A 66 -11.22 5.16 -22.68
CA GLN A 66 -10.27 4.24 -22.08
C GLN A 66 -9.48 4.84 -20.91
N ILE A 67 -9.17 6.14 -20.94
CA ILE A 67 -8.43 6.81 -19.86
C ILE A 67 -9.22 6.77 -18.54
N GLN A 68 -10.49 7.19 -18.56
CA GLN A 68 -11.33 7.13 -17.36
C GLN A 68 -11.65 5.69 -16.93
N GLN A 69 -11.63 4.73 -17.87
CA GLN A 69 -11.72 3.31 -17.52
C GLN A 69 -10.48 2.82 -16.77
N ILE A 70 -9.27 3.21 -17.21
CA ILE A 70 -8.00 2.93 -16.52
C ILE A 70 -8.00 3.56 -15.12
N GLU A 71 -8.44 4.81 -15.00
CA GLU A 71 -8.57 5.50 -13.70
C GLU A 71 -9.58 4.81 -12.78
N LEU A 72 -10.72 4.35 -13.30
CA LEU A 72 -11.70 3.60 -12.53
C LEU A 72 -11.12 2.26 -12.06
N LEU A 73 -10.40 1.53 -12.92
CA LEU A 73 -9.70 0.30 -12.53
C LEU A 73 -8.67 0.57 -11.43
N GLY A 74 -7.88 1.64 -11.57
CA GLY A 74 -6.92 2.05 -10.54
C GLY A 74 -7.60 2.31 -9.19
N LYS A 75 -8.69 3.07 -9.18
CA LYS A 75 -9.47 3.33 -7.97
C LYS A 75 -10.02 2.03 -7.37
N LEU A 76 -10.57 1.14 -8.20
CA LEU A 76 -11.09 -0.13 -7.72
C LEU A 76 -10.02 -0.95 -7.00
N MET A 77 -8.81 -1.04 -7.57
CA MET A 77 -7.71 -1.77 -6.93
C MET A 77 -7.13 -1.07 -5.70
N LEU A 78 -7.07 0.27 -5.69
CA LEU A 78 -6.52 1.04 -4.57
C LEU A 78 -7.29 0.82 -3.25
N TYR A 79 -8.59 0.58 -3.35
CA TYR A 79 -9.48 0.36 -2.21
C TYR A 79 -9.83 -1.13 -1.98
N ASP A 80 -9.27 -2.06 -2.77
CA ASP A 80 -9.58 -3.49 -2.70
C ASP A 80 -8.72 -4.20 -1.66
N LYS A 81 -9.30 -4.51 -0.48
CA LYS A 81 -8.59 -5.23 0.60
C LYS A 81 -8.29 -6.67 0.23
N ASP A 82 -9.03 -7.27 -0.70
CA ASP A 82 -8.83 -8.67 -1.09
C ASP A 82 -7.49 -8.86 -1.82
N LEU A 83 -6.80 -7.80 -2.25
CA LEU A 83 -5.47 -7.88 -2.86
C LEU A 83 -4.31 -8.10 -1.88
N SER A 84 -4.57 -8.21 -0.57
CA SER A 84 -3.54 -8.46 0.46
C SER A 84 -3.63 -9.83 1.10
N VAL A 85 -2.54 -10.40 1.60
CA VAL A 85 -2.50 -11.81 2.02
C VAL A 85 -3.62 -12.25 2.98
N ASN A 86 -3.98 -11.43 3.97
CA ASN A 86 -5.08 -11.72 4.90
C ASN A 86 -6.43 -11.09 4.50
N ARG A 87 -6.54 -10.53 3.28
CA ARG A 87 -7.74 -9.89 2.74
C ARG A 87 -8.25 -8.74 3.62
N ASN A 88 -7.33 -7.96 4.17
CA ASN A 88 -7.61 -6.94 5.18
C ASN A 88 -6.88 -5.60 4.95
N GLU A 89 -6.06 -5.52 3.92
CA GLU A 89 -5.19 -4.37 3.64
C GLU A 89 -5.38 -3.93 2.19
N ALA A 90 -5.72 -2.66 1.98
CA ALA A 90 -5.78 -2.01 0.68
C ALA A 90 -4.74 -0.89 0.64
N CYS A 91 -4.33 -0.44 -0.55
CA CYS A 91 -3.40 0.69 -0.68
C CYS A 91 -3.92 1.94 0.07
N ALA A 92 -5.24 2.15 0.05
CA ALA A 92 -5.91 3.23 0.75
C ALA A 92 -5.67 3.25 2.27
N PHE A 93 -5.36 2.13 2.93
CA PHE A 93 -5.08 2.10 4.38
C PHE A 93 -3.93 3.02 4.79
N CYS A 94 -2.91 3.14 3.96
CA CYS A 94 -1.78 4.05 4.17
C CYS A 94 -1.92 5.38 3.41
N HIS A 95 -2.94 5.51 2.56
CA HIS A 95 -3.06 6.58 1.57
C HIS A 95 -4.50 7.06 1.37
N MET A 96 -5.07 7.70 2.39
CA MET A 96 -6.44 8.21 2.32
C MET A 96 -6.53 9.67 1.84
N PRO A 97 -7.58 10.04 1.08
CA PRO A 97 -7.72 11.38 0.51
C PRO A 97 -7.82 12.50 1.56
N GLU A 98 -8.49 12.27 2.70
CA GLU A 98 -8.70 13.29 3.75
C GLU A 98 -7.41 13.80 4.40
N THR A 99 -6.30 13.09 4.21
CA THR A 99 -4.96 13.48 4.69
C THR A 99 -4.00 13.81 3.54
N GLY A 100 -4.51 14.00 2.33
CA GLY A 100 -3.67 14.23 1.15
C GLY A 100 -2.93 12.95 0.73
N PHE A 101 -3.60 11.81 0.80
CA PHE A 101 -3.09 10.48 0.42
C PHE A 101 -1.85 10.02 1.20
N THR A 102 -1.77 10.39 2.48
CA THR A 102 -0.82 9.83 3.46
C THR A 102 -1.59 9.08 4.55
N GLY A 103 -0.89 8.43 5.48
CA GLY A 103 -1.52 7.72 6.59
C GLY A 103 -2.53 8.56 7.41
N PRO A 104 -3.80 8.13 7.53
CA PRO A 104 -4.86 8.87 8.23
C PRO A 104 -4.99 8.59 9.74
N VAL A 105 -4.34 7.54 10.25
CA VAL A 105 -4.42 7.11 11.66
C VAL A 105 -3.52 8.00 12.53
N SER A 106 -4.14 8.79 13.39
CA SER A 106 -3.46 9.81 14.20
C SER A 106 -2.54 9.19 15.24
N GLU A 107 -2.97 8.08 15.87
CA GLU A 107 -2.16 7.40 16.88
C GLU A 107 -0.89 6.75 16.28
N LEU A 108 -0.98 6.18 15.08
CA LEU A 108 0.19 5.66 14.37
C LEU A 108 1.14 6.79 13.99
N ASN A 109 0.60 7.90 13.46
CA ASN A 109 1.38 9.08 13.10
C ASN A 109 2.10 9.71 14.31
N ARG A 110 1.50 9.64 15.51
CA ARG A 110 2.09 10.12 16.76
C ARG A 110 3.18 9.19 17.30
N ALA A 111 3.04 7.88 17.10
CA ALA A 111 3.90 6.87 17.69
C ALA A 111 4.98 6.38 16.70
N THR A 112 4.64 5.40 15.86
CA THR A 112 5.60 4.72 14.96
C THR A 112 5.91 5.52 13.72
N GLY A 113 4.99 6.37 13.25
CA GLY A 113 5.03 7.01 11.93
C GLY A 113 4.83 6.06 10.75
N ALA A 114 5.16 4.77 10.91
CA ALA A 114 4.89 3.69 9.97
C ALA A 114 3.58 2.95 10.29
N TYR A 115 3.03 2.27 9.29
CA TYR A 115 1.74 1.59 9.34
C TYR A 115 1.94 0.08 9.42
N PRO A 116 1.06 -0.67 10.12
CA PRO A 116 1.10 -2.11 10.05
C PRO A 116 0.62 -2.59 8.68
N GLY A 117 1.21 -3.64 8.15
CA GLY A 117 0.72 -4.33 6.96
C GLY A 117 -0.44 -5.29 7.27
N SER A 118 -0.78 -6.09 6.25
CA SER A 118 -1.80 -7.14 6.29
C SER A 118 -1.57 -8.16 7.42
N VAL A 119 -0.29 -8.48 7.70
CA VAL A 119 0.10 -9.13 8.95
C VAL A 119 0.36 -8.03 9.98
N ARG A 120 -0.62 -7.77 10.85
CA ARG A 120 -0.65 -6.59 11.75
C ARG A 120 0.52 -6.44 12.72
N THR A 121 1.38 -7.46 12.86
CA THR A 121 2.61 -7.40 13.66
C THR A 121 3.83 -6.92 12.87
N ARG A 122 3.72 -6.76 11.54
CA ARG A 122 4.77 -6.33 10.62
C ARG A 122 4.50 -4.90 10.17
N PHE A 123 5.53 -4.07 10.17
CA PHE A 123 5.48 -2.64 9.86
C PHE A 123 6.65 -2.32 8.93
N SER A 124 6.51 -1.32 8.04
CA SER A 124 7.69 -0.71 7.43
C SER A 124 8.48 0.11 8.43
N ASP A 125 9.70 0.44 8.02
CA ASP A 125 10.61 1.36 8.70
C ASP A 125 10.41 2.82 8.24
N ARG A 126 9.36 3.11 7.44
CA ARG A 126 9.15 4.41 6.80
C ARG A 126 7.71 4.86 6.87
N LYS A 127 7.52 6.18 6.95
CA LYS A 127 6.21 6.80 6.80
C LYS A 127 5.73 6.70 5.34
N PRO A 128 4.42 6.44 5.11
CA PRO A 128 3.81 6.56 3.79
C PRO A 128 4.04 7.93 3.18
N GLN A 129 4.49 7.95 1.92
CA GLN A 129 4.55 9.18 1.13
C GLN A 129 3.13 9.52 0.65
N SER A 130 2.87 10.79 0.38
CA SER A 130 1.68 11.13 -0.40
C SER A 130 1.83 10.57 -1.81
N HIS A 131 0.78 9.93 -2.35
CA HIS A 131 0.71 9.67 -3.79
C HIS A 131 0.11 10.85 -4.57
N ALA A 132 -0.36 11.92 -3.91
CA ALA A 132 -0.72 13.17 -4.59
C ALA A 132 0.52 13.69 -5.33
N TYR A 133 0.37 13.98 -6.62
CA TYR A 133 1.46 14.46 -7.48
C TYR A 133 2.64 13.49 -7.67
N ALA A 134 2.63 12.30 -7.08
CA ALA A 134 3.70 11.31 -7.27
C ALA A 134 3.87 10.86 -8.73
N PRO A 135 2.81 10.74 -9.54
CA PRO A 135 2.95 10.45 -10.98
C PRO A 135 3.61 11.57 -11.80
N LEU A 136 3.80 12.77 -11.26
CA LEU A 136 4.56 13.83 -11.93
C LEU A 136 6.08 13.64 -11.81
N SER A 137 6.55 12.69 -11.01
CA SER A 137 7.97 12.37 -10.92
C SER A 137 8.46 11.80 -12.26
N PRO A 138 9.52 12.36 -12.88
CA PRO A 138 10.04 11.84 -14.13
C PRO A 138 10.72 10.48 -13.92
N VAL A 139 10.91 9.73 -15.01
CA VAL A 139 11.79 8.55 -15.01
C VAL A 139 13.18 8.95 -14.49
N LEU A 140 13.74 8.14 -13.59
CA LEU A 140 15.00 8.40 -12.91
C LEU A 140 16.15 8.55 -13.92
N HIS A 141 16.73 9.75 -13.94
CA HIS A 141 17.83 10.11 -14.82
C HIS A 141 18.90 10.92 -14.08
N TYR A 142 20.09 10.97 -14.67
CA TYR A 142 21.16 11.83 -14.20
C TYR A 142 21.05 13.20 -14.86
N ASN A 143 21.06 14.26 -14.07
CA ASN A 143 21.06 15.64 -14.54
C ASN A 143 22.51 16.17 -14.56
N PRO A 144 23.16 16.26 -15.73
CA PRO A 144 24.56 16.70 -15.81
C PRO A 144 24.76 18.17 -15.46
N GLY A 145 23.71 19.00 -15.54
CA GLY A 145 23.80 20.43 -15.22
C GLY A 145 23.96 20.71 -13.73
N GLN A 146 23.39 19.84 -12.88
CA GLN A 146 23.45 19.95 -11.41
C GLN A 146 24.29 18.85 -10.76
N GLY A 147 24.61 17.79 -11.51
CA GLY A 147 25.42 16.67 -11.04
C GLY A 147 24.68 15.69 -10.12
N ASP A 148 23.35 15.64 -10.18
CA ASP A 148 22.48 14.86 -9.31
C ASP A 148 21.56 13.88 -10.07
N LEU A 149 20.88 13.00 -9.31
CA LEU A 149 19.84 12.10 -9.81
C LEU A 149 18.47 12.74 -9.56
N VAL A 150 17.63 12.75 -10.60
CA VAL A 150 16.29 13.36 -10.58
C VAL A 150 15.25 12.33 -11.04
N GLY A 151 14.13 12.29 -10.33
CA GLY A 151 12.99 11.43 -10.64
C GLY A 151 12.92 10.17 -9.78
N GLY A 152 12.17 9.19 -10.28
CA GLY A 152 11.86 7.97 -9.53
C GLY A 152 10.85 8.21 -8.40
N ASN A 153 10.31 7.11 -7.88
CA ASN A 153 9.43 7.08 -6.72
C ASN A 153 10.02 6.21 -5.60
N PHE A 154 9.36 6.21 -4.44
CA PHE A 154 9.90 5.88 -3.13
C PHE A 154 10.91 6.91 -2.59
N TRP A 155 11.07 6.94 -1.26
CA TRP A 155 12.06 7.75 -0.55
C TRP A 155 13.51 7.58 -1.05
N ASP A 156 13.83 6.46 -1.68
CA ASP A 156 15.15 6.14 -2.21
C ASP A 156 15.17 5.95 -3.74
N MET A 157 14.16 6.46 -4.44
CA MET A 157 14.08 6.49 -5.91
C MET A 157 14.14 5.11 -6.60
N ARG A 158 13.95 4.02 -5.86
CA ARG A 158 14.13 2.64 -6.40
C ARG A 158 13.07 2.23 -7.41
N ALA A 159 11.90 2.86 -7.41
CA ALA A 159 10.93 2.75 -8.50
C ALA A 159 11.34 3.75 -9.57
N THR A 160 12.21 3.32 -10.47
CA THR A 160 12.91 4.23 -11.39
C THR A 160 12.04 4.74 -12.53
N GLY A 161 10.95 4.03 -12.86
CA GLY A 161 10.15 4.24 -14.06
C GLY A 161 10.80 3.77 -15.36
N ARG A 162 11.97 3.11 -15.33
CA ARG A 162 12.70 2.72 -16.56
C ARG A 162 12.07 1.55 -17.29
N ARG A 163 11.44 0.61 -16.58
CA ARG A 163 10.81 -0.58 -17.14
C ARG A 163 9.41 -0.28 -17.65
N LEU A 164 8.63 0.48 -16.89
CA LEU A 164 7.24 0.81 -17.22
C LEU A 164 7.04 2.19 -17.87
N GLY A 165 8.11 2.99 -18.00
CA GLY A 165 8.02 4.39 -18.43
C GLY A 165 7.37 5.32 -17.40
N ASN A 166 7.03 4.79 -16.21
CA ASN A 166 6.25 5.48 -15.19
C ASN A 166 6.73 5.07 -13.78
N PRO A 167 7.39 5.96 -13.02
CA PRO A 167 7.81 5.67 -11.65
C PRO A 167 6.67 5.33 -10.69
N ALA A 168 5.49 5.92 -10.86
CA ALA A 168 4.33 5.60 -10.03
C ALA A 168 3.81 4.19 -10.29
N ALA A 169 3.80 3.75 -11.55
CA ALA A 169 3.47 2.36 -11.86
C ALA A 169 4.49 1.40 -11.23
N GLU A 170 5.80 1.63 -11.39
CA GLU A 170 6.81 0.77 -10.73
C GLU A 170 6.73 0.79 -9.20
N GLN A 171 6.24 1.89 -8.61
CA GLN A 171 6.05 1.99 -7.18
C GLN A 171 4.86 1.14 -6.71
N ALA A 172 3.74 1.16 -7.46
CA ALA A 172 2.53 0.40 -7.16
C ALA A 172 2.75 -1.13 -7.14
N GLU A 173 3.84 -1.61 -7.74
CA GLU A 173 4.24 -3.02 -7.75
C GLU A 173 4.90 -3.49 -6.44
N GLY A 174 5.42 -2.56 -5.64
CA GLY A 174 6.10 -2.89 -4.39
C GLY A 174 5.16 -3.47 -3.32
N PRO A 175 4.12 -2.72 -2.89
CA PRO A 175 3.27 -3.10 -1.76
C PRO A 175 2.62 -4.48 -1.84
N PRO A 176 2.09 -4.95 -2.99
CA PRO A 176 1.43 -6.24 -3.10
C PRO A 176 2.25 -7.42 -2.55
N THR A 177 3.55 -7.44 -2.82
CA THR A 177 4.45 -8.54 -2.40
C THR A 177 5.35 -8.24 -1.23
N ASN A 178 5.34 -6.99 -0.72
CA ASN A 178 6.18 -6.63 0.39
C ASN A 178 5.64 -7.27 1.69
N PRO A 179 6.43 -8.10 2.40
CA PRO A 179 5.98 -8.85 3.58
C PRO A 179 5.49 -8.02 4.75
N VAL A 180 5.88 -6.74 4.81
CA VAL A 180 5.46 -5.81 5.86
C VAL A 180 4.30 -4.90 5.44
N GLU A 181 3.81 -5.05 4.21
CA GLU A 181 2.71 -4.27 3.63
C GLU A 181 1.55 -5.21 3.27
N MET A 182 1.23 -5.43 1.98
CA MET A 182 0.14 -6.32 1.58
C MET A 182 0.53 -7.81 1.63
N GLY A 183 1.83 -8.13 1.53
CA GLY A 183 2.38 -9.40 1.99
C GLY A 183 2.10 -10.65 1.17
N LEU A 184 1.68 -10.55 -0.10
CA LEU A 184 1.55 -11.72 -0.95
C LEU A 184 2.92 -12.34 -1.28
N PRO A 185 3.03 -13.67 -1.37
CA PRO A 185 4.33 -14.33 -1.57
C PRO A 185 4.78 -14.38 -3.03
N ASP A 186 3.93 -14.02 -3.99
CA ASP A 186 4.19 -14.03 -5.42
C ASP A 186 3.30 -12.98 -6.12
N ILE A 187 3.80 -12.28 -7.14
CA ILE A 187 2.99 -11.35 -7.96
C ILE A 187 1.82 -12.07 -8.63
N ALA A 188 1.97 -13.36 -8.92
CA ALA A 188 0.90 -14.20 -9.47
C ALA A 188 -0.31 -14.27 -8.53
N CYS A 189 -0.10 -14.12 -7.21
CA CYS A 189 -1.19 -14.06 -6.25
C CYS A 189 -2.02 -12.79 -6.38
N ALA A 190 -1.39 -11.63 -6.66
CA ALA A 190 -2.12 -10.39 -6.86
C ALA A 190 -3.02 -10.50 -8.10
N VAL A 191 -2.48 -11.06 -9.19
CA VAL A 191 -3.22 -11.30 -10.44
C VAL A 191 -4.33 -12.33 -10.27
N TYR A 192 -4.05 -13.45 -9.59
CA TYR A 192 -5.05 -14.46 -9.29
C TYR A 192 -6.22 -13.86 -8.50
N ARG A 193 -5.93 -13.08 -7.46
CA ARG A 193 -6.99 -12.44 -6.66
C ARG A 193 -7.75 -11.40 -7.45
N ALA A 194 -7.08 -10.52 -8.18
CA ALA A 194 -7.69 -9.55 -9.10
C ALA A 194 -8.63 -10.24 -10.12
N SER A 195 -8.27 -11.43 -10.60
CA SER A 195 -9.07 -12.22 -11.54
C SER A 195 -10.41 -12.72 -10.96
N GLN A 196 -10.56 -12.70 -9.62
CA GLN A 196 -11.78 -13.06 -8.89
C GLN A 196 -12.63 -11.85 -8.50
N ARG A 197 -12.21 -10.63 -8.85
CA ARG A 197 -12.88 -9.39 -8.42
C ARG A 197 -13.94 -8.94 -9.43
N PRO A 198 -14.94 -8.16 -8.99
CA PRO A 198 -16.01 -7.67 -9.87
C PRO A 198 -15.53 -6.87 -11.09
N TYR A 199 -14.33 -6.30 -11.03
CA TYR A 199 -13.73 -5.51 -12.10
C TYR A 199 -13.01 -6.33 -13.17
N ARG A 200 -13.00 -7.67 -13.07
CA ARG A 200 -12.33 -8.56 -14.04
C ARG A 200 -12.74 -8.26 -15.49
N ALA A 201 -14.04 -8.20 -15.78
CA ALA A 201 -14.54 -8.00 -17.14
C ALA A 201 -14.13 -6.64 -17.72
N MET A 202 -14.15 -5.60 -16.88
CA MET A 202 -13.69 -4.27 -17.27
C MET A 202 -12.19 -4.25 -17.55
N PHE A 203 -11.40 -4.92 -16.71
CA PHE A 203 -9.97 -5.05 -16.92
C PHE A 203 -9.64 -5.75 -18.25
N GLU A 204 -10.32 -6.86 -18.55
CA GLU A 204 -10.20 -7.57 -19.83
C GLU A 204 -10.63 -6.70 -21.03
N SER A 205 -11.59 -5.79 -20.84
CA SER A 205 -11.97 -4.82 -21.89
C SER A 205 -10.91 -3.74 -22.13
N VAL A 206 -10.23 -3.28 -21.07
CA VAL A 206 -9.23 -2.20 -21.16
C VAL A 206 -7.87 -2.72 -21.64
N TRP A 207 -7.44 -3.84 -21.08
CA TRP A 207 -6.10 -4.39 -21.22
C TRP A 207 -6.03 -5.65 -22.09
N GLY A 208 -7.18 -6.21 -22.44
CA GLY A 208 -7.35 -7.37 -23.31
C GLY A 208 -7.71 -8.66 -22.54
N THR A 209 -8.44 -9.55 -23.20
CA THR A 209 -8.94 -10.80 -22.61
C THR A 209 -7.83 -11.75 -22.15
N GLN A 210 -6.60 -11.56 -22.63
CA GLN A 210 -5.44 -12.35 -22.22
C GLN A 210 -4.97 -12.07 -20.78
N SER A 211 -5.36 -10.95 -20.17
CA SER A 211 -4.88 -10.55 -18.84
C SER A 211 -5.13 -11.61 -17.77
N PHE A 212 -6.29 -12.27 -17.80
CA PHE A 212 -6.62 -13.34 -16.84
C PHE A 212 -6.75 -14.72 -17.47
N ALA A 213 -6.21 -14.91 -18.68
CA ALA A 213 -6.16 -16.20 -19.36
C ALA A 213 -4.98 -17.04 -18.82
N ILE A 214 -5.03 -17.39 -17.54
CA ILE A 214 -3.98 -18.14 -16.83
C ILE A 214 -4.56 -19.47 -16.36
N THR A 215 -3.84 -20.56 -16.62
CA THR A 215 -4.18 -21.86 -16.01
C THR A 215 -3.61 -21.91 -14.59
N TRP A 216 -4.46 -21.68 -13.60
CA TRP A 216 -4.05 -21.67 -12.20
C TRP A 216 -3.85 -23.10 -11.66
N PRO A 217 -2.79 -23.35 -10.87
CA PRO A 217 -2.64 -24.63 -10.18
C PRO A 217 -3.69 -24.77 -9.07
N GLY A 218 -4.07 -26.00 -8.74
CA GLY A 218 -5.16 -26.27 -7.78
C GLY A 218 -4.88 -25.80 -6.34
N ASP A 219 -3.63 -25.52 -6.01
CA ASP A 219 -3.16 -25.03 -4.72
C ASP A 219 -2.97 -23.50 -4.66
N VAL A 220 -3.32 -22.76 -5.72
CA VAL A 220 -3.04 -21.32 -5.81
C VAL A 220 -3.61 -20.52 -4.63
N GLU A 221 -4.84 -20.80 -4.19
CA GLU A 221 -5.47 -20.10 -3.07
C GLU A 221 -4.70 -20.36 -1.76
N GLU A 222 -4.29 -21.61 -1.52
CA GLU A 222 -3.52 -21.98 -0.33
C GLU A 222 -2.17 -21.26 -0.32
N VAL A 223 -1.45 -21.28 -1.44
CA VAL A 223 -0.18 -20.57 -1.60
C VAL A 223 -0.38 -19.07 -1.37
N CYS A 224 -1.40 -18.48 -1.96
CA CYS A 224 -1.65 -17.04 -1.86
C CYS A 224 -2.19 -16.59 -0.50
N ASN A 225 -2.57 -17.51 0.39
CA ASN A 225 -2.92 -17.23 1.78
C ASN A 225 -1.71 -17.38 2.73
N GLN A 226 -0.54 -17.77 2.24
CA GLN A 226 0.70 -17.78 3.03
C GLN A 226 1.38 -16.41 2.98
N PRO A 227 1.60 -15.74 4.13
CA PRO A 227 2.32 -14.48 4.16
C PRO A 227 3.74 -14.63 3.61
N GLY A 228 4.13 -13.74 2.70
CA GLY A 228 5.50 -13.62 2.24
C GLY A 228 6.49 -13.27 3.36
N PRO A 229 7.80 -13.23 3.08
CA PRO A 229 8.40 -13.51 1.77
C PRO A 229 8.40 -15.01 1.47
N PRO A 230 8.49 -15.41 0.18
CA PRO A 230 8.70 -16.81 -0.17
C PRO A 230 10.04 -17.33 0.37
N THR A 231 10.16 -18.65 0.49
CA THR A 231 11.42 -19.28 0.93
C THR A 231 12.48 -19.19 -0.16
N ALA A 232 13.77 -19.14 0.23
CA ALA A 232 14.87 -19.05 -0.73
C ALA A 232 14.95 -20.23 -1.71
N SER A 233 14.47 -21.41 -1.31
CA SER A 233 14.41 -22.60 -2.16
C SER A 233 13.22 -22.58 -3.15
N GLN A 234 12.21 -21.73 -2.92
CA GLN A 234 11.02 -21.60 -3.76
C GLN A 234 10.64 -20.11 -3.92
N PRO A 235 11.44 -19.31 -4.65
CA PRO A 235 11.22 -17.86 -4.78
C PRO A 235 9.96 -17.49 -5.56
N LEU A 236 9.38 -18.42 -6.32
CA LEU A 236 8.12 -18.27 -7.06
C LEU A 236 7.19 -19.43 -6.68
N PRO A 237 6.47 -19.31 -5.55
CA PRO A 237 5.73 -20.44 -4.99
C PRO A 237 4.50 -20.83 -5.81
N VAL A 238 3.93 -19.92 -6.63
CA VAL A 238 2.84 -20.28 -7.56
C VAL A 238 3.45 -20.96 -8.80
N ARG A 239 3.19 -22.26 -9.00
CA ARG A 239 3.78 -22.99 -10.13
C ARG A 239 2.98 -22.72 -11.41
N LEU A 240 3.55 -21.89 -12.29
CA LEU A 240 2.96 -21.53 -13.59
C LEU A 240 3.84 -22.03 -14.75
N SER A 241 3.21 -22.27 -15.90
CA SER A 241 3.94 -22.43 -17.16
C SER A 241 4.70 -21.13 -17.50
N PRO A 242 5.77 -21.16 -18.32
CA PRO A 242 6.46 -19.93 -18.73
C PRO A 242 5.55 -18.90 -19.39
N ILE A 243 4.56 -19.34 -20.17
CA ILE A 243 3.58 -18.46 -20.84
C ILE A 243 2.66 -17.82 -19.79
N ASP A 244 2.08 -18.62 -18.90
CA ASP A 244 1.19 -18.12 -17.85
C ASP A 244 1.92 -17.20 -16.87
N ARG A 245 3.20 -17.48 -16.58
CA ARG A 245 4.05 -16.61 -15.78
C ARG A 245 4.27 -15.25 -16.47
N GLY A 246 4.48 -15.24 -17.78
CA GLY A 246 4.57 -14.01 -18.57
C GLY A 246 3.25 -13.22 -18.60
N ARG A 247 2.11 -13.90 -18.70
CA ARG A 247 0.77 -13.29 -18.60
C ARG A 247 0.54 -12.68 -17.23
N ALA A 248 0.89 -13.39 -16.15
CA ALA A 248 0.82 -12.86 -14.80
C ALA A 248 1.68 -11.60 -14.64
N GLY A 249 2.94 -11.64 -15.10
CA GLY A 249 3.81 -10.46 -15.07
C GLY A 249 3.23 -9.26 -15.83
N THR A 250 2.79 -9.48 -17.07
CA THR A 250 2.17 -8.41 -17.88
C THR A 250 0.91 -7.84 -17.23
N THR A 251 0.08 -8.70 -16.64
CA THR A 251 -1.15 -8.26 -15.98
C THR A 251 -0.86 -7.49 -14.70
N PHE A 252 0.17 -7.88 -13.95
CA PHE A 252 0.63 -7.14 -12.79
C PHE A 252 1.13 -5.74 -13.18
N ASP A 253 1.88 -5.61 -14.28
CA ASP A 253 2.28 -4.32 -14.84
C ASP A 253 1.05 -3.46 -15.21
N GLN A 254 0.03 -4.06 -15.81
CA GLN A 254 -1.22 -3.36 -16.20
C GLN A 254 -2.06 -2.93 -14.98
N MET A 255 -2.07 -3.74 -13.92
CA MET A 255 -2.65 -3.35 -12.63
C MET A 255 -1.96 -2.10 -12.09
N ALA A 256 -0.63 -2.12 -12.06
CA ALA A 256 0.20 -1.01 -11.61
C ALA A 256 0.01 0.27 -12.46
N GLN A 257 -0.06 0.15 -13.79
CA GLN A 257 -0.37 1.28 -14.67
C GLN A 257 -1.77 1.86 -14.42
N SER A 258 -2.74 1.01 -14.09
CA SER A 258 -4.09 1.49 -13.76
C SER A 258 -4.10 2.26 -12.43
N ILE A 259 -3.40 1.76 -11.41
CA ILE A 259 -3.23 2.46 -10.13
C ILE A 259 -2.56 3.82 -10.36
N ALA A 260 -1.44 3.86 -11.10
CA ALA A 260 -0.77 5.12 -11.43
C ALA A 260 -1.65 6.07 -12.26
N GLY A 261 -2.51 5.54 -13.12
CA GLY A 261 -3.51 6.31 -13.86
C GLY A 261 -4.51 6.99 -12.92
N TYR A 262 -5.03 6.27 -11.92
CA TYR A 262 -5.86 6.89 -10.88
C TYR A 262 -5.10 7.94 -10.07
N GLU A 263 -3.87 7.64 -9.66
CA GLU A 263 -3.04 8.58 -8.90
C GLU A 263 -2.72 9.87 -9.69
N ALA A 264 -2.76 9.82 -11.02
CA ALA A 264 -2.54 10.97 -11.90
C ALA A 264 -3.83 11.72 -12.25
N SER A 265 -5.00 11.17 -11.93
CA SER A 265 -6.30 11.73 -12.29
C SER A 265 -6.64 13.00 -11.49
N ASP A 266 -7.60 13.79 -11.99
CA ASP A 266 -8.08 14.98 -11.27
C ASP A 266 -8.65 14.63 -9.88
N ALA A 267 -9.11 13.39 -9.68
CA ALA A 267 -9.64 12.91 -8.40
C ALA A 267 -8.59 12.85 -7.28
N THR A 268 -7.30 12.84 -7.63
CA THR A 268 -6.21 12.92 -6.65
C THR A 268 -5.55 14.30 -6.61
N SER A 269 -5.98 15.22 -7.48
CA SER A 269 -5.58 16.62 -7.44
C SER A 269 -6.26 17.36 -6.29
N VAL A 270 -5.55 18.31 -5.66
CA VAL A 270 -6.03 19.10 -4.50
C VAL A 270 -7.32 19.87 -4.80
N THR A 271 -7.65 20.06 -6.08
CA THR A 271 -8.85 20.78 -6.55
C THR A 271 -10.17 20.07 -6.24
N GLU A 272 -10.21 18.73 -6.15
CA GLU A 272 -11.43 18.00 -5.73
C GLU A 272 -11.48 17.74 -4.21
N MET A 273 -10.33 17.68 -3.53
CA MET A 273 -10.25 17.50 -2.07
C MET A 273 -10.93 18.62 -1.28
N ALA A 274 -11.14 19.79 -1.91
CA ALA A 274 -11.73 20.98 -1.29
C ALA A 274 -13.26 20.96 -1.19
N VAL A 275 -13.97 19.91 -1.63
CA VAL A 275 -15.44 19.84 -1.52
C VAL A 275 -15.90 18.67 -0.65
N PRO A 276 -15.86 18.79 0.68
CA PRO A 276 -16.77 18.02 1.51
C PRO A 276 -18.18 18.61 1.34
N ALA A 277 -19.14 17.74 1.04
CA ALA A 277 -20.56 18.05 1.10
C ALA A 277 -20.92 18.71 2.44
N LYS A 278 -21.43 19.95 2.37
CA LYS A 278 -22.24 20.64 3.41
C LYS A 278 -21.96 20.22 4.86
N THR A 279 -20.92 20.76 5.46
CA THR A 279 -20.96 21.15 6.88
C THR A 279 -20.97 22.66 6.95
N ARG A 280 -22.15 23.23 7.21
CA ARG A 280 -22.28 24.63 7.61
C ARG A 280 -21.55 24.80 8.95
N TYR A 281 -20.30 25.23 8.89
CA TYR A 281 -19.67 25.85 10.05
C TYR A 281 -20.26 27.26 10.16
N SER A 282 -21.09 27.49 11.19
CA SER A 282 -21.50 28.86 11.53
C SER A 282 -20.24 29.64 11.94
N PRO A 283 -19.90 30.76 11.29
CA PRO A 283 -18.80 31.59 11.76
C PRO A 283 -19.25 32.21 13.09
N ILE A 284 -18.57 31.84 14.17
CA ILE A 284 -18.62 32.60 15.42
C ILE A 284 -17.96 33.94 15.11
N SER A 285 -18.75 35.01 15.10
CA SER A 285 -18.25 36.38 14.95
C SER A 285 -17.17 36.68 15.99
N PRO A 286 -16.01 37.25 15.62
CA PRO A 286 -15.10 37.78 16.61
C PRO A 286 -15.74 39.01 17.30
N PRO A 287 -15.49 39.23 18.61
CA PRO A 287 -15.98 40.43 19.27
C PRO A 287 -15.31 41.68 18.68
N ALA A 288 -16.09 42.76 18.61
CA ALA A 288 -15.74 44.04 17.99
C ALA A 288 -14.42 44.61 18.51
N THR A 289 -13.54 45.00 17.58
CA THR A 289 -12.33 45.77 17.84
C THR A 289 -12.69 47.20 18.25
N SER A 290 -12.28 47.62 19.45
CA SER A 290 -12.26 49.04 19.81
C SER A 290 -11.03 49.71 19.18
N ALA A 291 -11.24 50.90 18.63
CA ALA A 291 -10.24 51.67 17.92
C ALA A 291 -9.14 52.20 18.87
N LEU A 292 -7.88 51.93 18.55
CA LEU A 292 -6.72 52.61 19.13
C LEU A 292 -5.86 53.21 18.01
N ARG A 293 -5.55 54.49 18.18
CA ARG A 293 -4.88 55.42 17.25
C ARG A 293 -3.44 55.02 16.90
N PRO A 294 -2.90 55.46 15.75
CA PRO A 294 -1.52 55.13 15.35
C PRO A 294 -0.50 56.03 16.06
N THR A 295 0.48 55.43 16.72
CA THR A 295 1.73 56.09 17.12
C THR A 295 2.83 55.76 16.12
N ARG A 296 3.45 56.81 15.56
CA ARG A 296 4.65 56.72 14.70
C ARG A 296 5.83 56.22 15.53
N GLY A 297 6.47 55.13 15.10
CA GLY A 297 7.77 54.68 15.59
C GLY A 297 8.69 54.35 14.42
N PHE A 298 9.71 55.17 14.22
CA PHE A 298 10.80 54.92 13.27
C PHE A 298 11.63 53.72 13.75
N LEU A 299 11.86 52.73 12.88
CA LEU A 299 12.87 51.69 13.09
C LEU A 299 13.96 51.80 12.02
N THR A 300 15.15 52.18 12.46
CA THR A 300 16.37 52.25 11.65
C THR A 300 16.92 50.87 11.33
N MET A 301 17.12 50.57 10.05
CA MET A 301 17.84 49.36 9.59
C MET A 301 19.34 49.46 9.90
N ARG A 302 19.88 48.48 10.65
CA ARG A 302 21.33 48.23 10.72
C ARG A 302 21.74 47.29 9.60
N LYS A 303 22.65 47.76 8.73
CA LYS A 303 23.45 46.94 7.81
C LYS A 303 24.36 46.01 8.61
N ILE A 304 24.34 44.72 8.31
CA ILE A 304 25.37 43.75 8.72
C ILE A 304 26.10 43.31 7.46
N GLY A 305 27.43 43.43 7.48
CA GLY A 305 28.33 43.35 6.34
C GLY A 305 28.61 41.94 5.82
N LEU A 306 29.17 41.91 4.61
CA LEU A 306 29.67 40.72 3.92
C LEU A 306 30.80 40.04 4.73
N THR A 307 30.63 38.75 5.01
CA THR A 307 31.74 37.86 5.35
C THR A 307 31.94 36.86 4.21
N HIS A 308 33.14 36.87 3.64
CA HIS A 308 33.62 35.92 2.65
C HIS A 308 33.80 34.54 3.30
N TRP A 309 33.20 33.50 2.73
CA TRP A 309 33.50 32.11 3.06
C TRP A 309 34.43 31.52 2.01
N VAL A 310 35.65 31.17 2.43
CA VAL A 310 36.66 30.47 1.64
C VAL A 310 36.30 28.98 1.62
N MET A 311 36.11 28.40 0.43
CA MET A 311 35.90 26.95 0.25
C MET A 311 37.23 26.18 0.35
N PRO A 312 37.27 25.01 1.01
CA PRO A 312 38.42 24.11 0.95
C PRO A 312 38.40 23.28 -0.35
N PRO A 313 39.57 22.78 -0.82
CA PRO A 313 39.68 22.12 -2.12
C PRO A 313 39.05 20.72 -2.15
N ILE A 314 38.49 20.40 -3.31
CA ILE A 314 37.81 19.15 -3.70
C ILE A 314 38.78 17.97 -3.63
N ARG A 315 38.47 16.95 -2.81
CA ARG A 315 39.14 15.64 -2.88
C ARG A 315 38.52 14.81 -4.00
N LYS A 316 39.37 14.29 -4.90
CA LYS A 316 39.02 13.40 -6.01
C LYS A 316 38.24 12.17 -5.52
N ALA A 317 37.10 11.89 -6.17
CA ALA A 317 36.31 10.69 -5.97
C ALA A 317 37.15 9.44 -6.30
N ARG A 318 37.20 8.48 -5.37
CA ARG A 318 37.69 7.12 -5.66
C ARG A 318 36.56 6.34 -6.31
N HIS A 319 36.89 5.65 -7.39
CA HIS A 319 36.02 4.68 -8.06
C HIS A 319 35.44 3.68 -7.05
N LEU A 320 34.12 3.65 -6.93
CA LEU A 320 33.39 2.57 -6.27
C LEU A 320 33.03 1.54 -7.35
N SER A 321 33.68 0.38 -7.23
CA SER A 321 33.35 -0.85 -7.95
C SER A 321 31.89 -1.21 -7.71
N MET A 322 31.15 -1.53 -8.78
CA MET A 322 29.83 -2.15 -8.68
C MET A 322 29.98 -3.51 -8.01
N ALA A 323 29.53 -3.61 -6.76
CA ALA A 323 29.33 -4.86 -6.06
C ALA A 323 27.87 -5.29 -6.19
N ALA A 324 27.68 -6.60 -6.28
CA ALA A 324 26.45 -7.30 -6.59
C ALA A 324 25.22 -6.84 -5.80
N SER A 325 24.08 -6.89 -6.48
CA SER A 325 22.71 -6.70 -5.99
C SER A 325 22.46 -7.47 -4.69
N ALA A 326 22.41 -6.73 -3.58
CA ALA A 326 21.78 -7.18 -2.34
C ALA A 326 20.26 -7.35 -2.57
N PRO A 327 19.60 -8.25 -1.84
CA PRO A 327 18.14 -8.38 -1.91
C PRO A 327 17.50 -7.03 -1.58
N LEU A 328 16.47 -6.65 -2.34
CA LEU A 328 15.67 -5.45 -2.08
C LEU A 328 15.29 -5.43 -0.59
N SER A 329 15.84 -4.45 0.12
CA SER A 329 15.54 -4.19 1.53
C SER A 329 14.02 -4.08 1.71
N SER A 330 13.49 -4.66 2.79
CA SER A 330 12.08 -4.65 3.23
C SER A 330 11.53 -3.26 3.56
N LYS A 331 12.10 -2.20 2.98
CA LYS A 331 11.69 -0.81 3.12
C LYS A 331 10.35 -0.60 2.44
N GLY A 332 9.25 -0.91 3.12
CA GLY A 332 7.92 -0.54 2.67
C GLY A 332 7.71 0.97 2.63
N ILE A 333 6.54 1.36 2.15
CA ILE A 333 5.92 2.67 2.27
C ILE A 333 4.85 2.69 3.37
N CYS A 334 4.21 1.55 3.67
CA CYS A 334 3.35 1.30 4.83
C CYS A 334 4.19 0.72 5.98
#